data_AF-A0A0B4CKM5-F1
#
_entry.id   AF-A0A0B4CKM5-F1
#
_cell.length_a   1.000
_cell.length_b   1.000
_cell.length_c   1.000
_cell.angle_alpha   90.00
_cell.angle_beta   90.00
_cell.angle_gamma   90.00
#
_symmetry.space_group_name_H-M   'P 1'
#
loop_
_entity.id
_entity.type
_entity.pdbx_description
1 polymer ?
#
loop_
_entity_poly.entity_id
_entity_poly.type
_entity_poly.pdbx_seq_one_letter_code
_entity_poly.pdbx_strand_id
1 'polypeptide(L)'
;MKKILIHTVPMAISFLWLLIVNHTFNPISLRGPDFLKFYLMLVFGFYLSVVALQVFKENFSKTTVYFMISIFLLGVIKLIKGILLGKPVGFLIMILVMEIIVILFIKLSHINQKMN
;
A
#
# COMPACT_ATOMS: atom_id res chain seq x y z
N MET A 1 16.73 -10.84 -5.42
CA MET A 1 15.48 -11.55 -5.76
C MET A 1 14.58 -11.80 -4.54
N LYS A 2 15.12 -12.24 -3.39
CA LYS A 2 14.34 -12.45 -2.15
C LYS A 2 13.52 -11.23 -1.68
N LYS A 3 14.08 -10.02 -1.77
CA LYS A 3 13.41 -8.75 -1.44
C LYS A 3 12.10 -8.51 -2.19
N ILE A 4 12.08 -8.87 -3.48
CA ILE A 4 10.89 -8.69 -4.33
C ILE A 4 9.79 -9.65 -3.88
N LEU A 5 10.15 -10.93 -3.66
CA LEU A 5 9.22 -11.95 -3.18
C LEU A 5 8.52 -11.54 -1.89
N ILE A 6 9.24 -10.98 -0.92
CA ILE A 6 8.68 -10.55 0.38
C ILE A 6 7.58 -9.49 0.20
N HIS A 7 7.76 -8.55 -0.73
CA HIS A 7 6.77 -7.51 -1.02
C HIS A 7 5.65 -8.00 -1.96
N THR A 8 5.92 -8.98 -2.82
CA THR A 8 4.93 -9.54 -3.75
C THR A 8 3.89 -10.40 -3.03
N VAL A 9 4.26 -11.12 -1.96
CA VAL A 9 3.34 -11.97 -1.19
C VAL A 9 2.10 -11.24 -0.68
N PRO A 10 2.20 -10.13 0.10
CA PRO A 10 1.01 -9.42 0.60
C PRO A 10 0.16 -8.82 -0.52
N MET A 11 0.79 -8.39 -1.62
CA MET A 11 0.07 -7.92 -2.80
C MET A 11 -0.71 -9.06 -3.44
N ALA A 12 -0.08 -10.23 -3.66
CA ALA A 12 -0.75 -11.42 -4.19
C ALA A 12 -1.91 -11.87 -3.30
N ILE A 13 -1.74 -11.89 -1.98
CA ILE A 13 -2.81 -12.23 -1.03
C ILE A 13 -3.98 -11.26 -1.15
N SER A 14 -3.72 -9.96 -1.24
CA SER A 14 -4.77 -8.95 -1.37
C SER A 14 -5.54 -9.10 -2.69
N PHE A 15 -4.85 -9.42 -3.79
CA PHE A 15 -5.48 -9.69 -5.09
C PHE A 15 -6.19 -11.04 -5.15
N LEU A 16 -5.72 -12.06 -4.42
CA LEU A 16 -6.45 -13.33 -4.27
C LEU A 16 -7.77 -13.11 -3.53
N TRP A 17 -7.77 -12.31 -2.47
CA TRP A 17 -9.00 -11.92 -1.78
C TRP A 17 -9.98 -11.22 -2.73
N LEU A 18 -9.49 -10.28 -3.55
CA LEU A 18 -10.26 -9.59 -4.58
C LEU A 18 -10.94 -10.56 -5.56
N LEU A 19 -10.20 -11.58 -6.00
CA LEU A 19 -10.66 -12.58 -6.97
C LEU A 19 -11.71 -13.52 -6.37
N ILE A 20 -11.47 -14.01 -5.15
CA ILE A 20 -12.33 -15.00 -4.49
C ILE A 20 -13.65 -14.37 -4.03
N VAL A 21 -13.59 -13.18 -3.43
CA VAL A 21 -14.75 -12.56 -2.77
C VAL A 21 -15.54 -11.66 -3.72
N ASN A 22 -14.85 -10.89 -4.56
CA ASN A 22 -15.47 -9.87 -5.39
C ASN A 22 -15.49 -10.25 -6.87
N HIS A 23 -14.98 -11.44 -7.24
CA HIS A 23 -14.95 -11.97 -8.61
C HIS A 23 -14.45 -10.96 -9.65
N THR A 24 -13.51 -10.11 -9.24
CA THR A 24 -12.95 -9.05 -10.08
C THR A 24 -11.44 -8.98 -9.93
N PHE A 25 -10.76 -8.54 -10.98
CA PHE A 25 -9.34 -8.21 -10.96
C PHE A 25 -9.10 -6.69 -10.83
N ASN A 26 -10.17 -5.89 -10.90
CA ASN A 26 -10.05 -4.44 -10.89
C ASN A 26 -10.45 -3.87 -9.51
N PRO A 27 -9.50 -3.50 -8.64
CA PRO A 27 -9.82 -2.95 -7.33
C PRO A 27 -10.56 -1.60 -7.40
N ILE A 28 -10.43 -0.84 -8.50
CA ILE A 28 -11.09 0.46 -8.67
C ILE A 28 -12.61 0.30 -8.91
N SER A 29 -13.05 -0.87 -9.38
CA SER A 29 -14.46 -1.18 -9.60
C SER A 29 -15.23 -1.45 -8.30
N LEU A 30 -14.53 -1.80 -7.22
CA LEU A 30 -15.13 -2.16 -5.93
C LEU A 30 -16.07 -1.09 -5.37
N ARG A 31 -17.04 -1.50 -4.54
CA ARG A 31 -17.84 -0.56 -3.75
C ARG A 31 -16.98 0.04 -2.63
N GLY A 32 -17.39 1.18 -2.07
CA GLY A 32 -16.62 1.92 -1.07
C GLY A 32 -16.12 1.05 0.11
N PRO A 33 -17.01 0.31 0.80
CA PRO A 33 -16.61 -0.54 1.93
C PRO A 33 -15.65 -1.67 1.53
N ASP A 34 -15.91 -2.32 0.40
CA ASP A 34 -15.07 -3.44 -0.08
C ASP A 34 -13.70 -2.95 -0.54
N PHE A 35 -13.65 -1.78 -1.19
CA PHE A 35 -12.41 -1.12 -1.52
C PHE A 35 -11.62 -0.80 -0.26
N LEU A 36 -12.27 -0.26 0.78
CA LEU A 36 -11.57 0.10 2.01
C LEU A 36 -10.98 -1.15 2.69
N LYS A 37 -11.72 -2.27 2.72
CA LYS A 37 -11.23 -3.56 3.23
C LYS A 37 -10.02 -4.06 2.42
N PHE A 38 -10.13 -4.07 1.10
CA PHE A 38 -9.02 -4.44 0.20
C PHE A 38 -7.80 -3.54 0.44
N TYR A 39 -8.01 -2.23 0.49
CA TYR A 39 -6.95 -1.23 0.64
C TYR A 39 -6.25 -1.39 1.98
N LEU A 40 -7.00 -1.55 3.08
CA LEU A 40 -6.43 -1.82 4.39
C LEU A 40 -5.62 -3.12 4.39
N MET A 41 -6.14 -4.20 3.81
CA MET A 41 -5.42 -5.47 3.73
C MET A 41 -4.10 -5.33 2.95
N LEU A 42 -4.13 -4.59 1.83
CA LEU A 42 -2.97 -4.31 1.00
C LEU A 42 -1.93 -3.45 1.74
N VAL A 43 -2.37 -2.36 2.38
CA VAL A 43 -1.52 -1.46 3.16
C VAL A 43 -0.89 -2.22 4.32
N PHE A 44 -1.70 -2.83 5.19
CA PHE A 44 -1.18 -3.57 6.34
C PHE A 44 -0.25 -4.70 5.93
N GLY A 45 -0.63 -5.52 4.95
CA GLY A 45 0.21 -6.61 4.47
C GLY A 45 1.55 -6.11 3.92
N PHE A 46 1.52 -5.04 3.13
CA PHE A 46 2.74 -4.46 2.58
C PHE A 46 3.65 -3.89 3.68
N TYR A 47 3.13 -3.05 4.57
CA TYR A 47 3.96 -2.44 5.62
C TYR A 47 4.49 -3.47 6.64
N LEU A 48 3.74 -4.53 6.94
CA LEU A 48 4.25 -5.67 7.72
C LEU A 48 5.43 -6.35 7.02
N SER A 49 5.36 -6.53 5.70
CA SER A 49 6.48 -7.07 4.92
C SER A 49 7.72 -6.16 4.97
N VAL A 50 7.53 -4.85 5.00
CA VAL A 50 8.60 -3.85 5.13
C VAL A 50 9.27 -3.94 6.51
N VAL A 51 8.48 -4.03 7.58
CA VAL A 51 9.01 -4.22 8.95
C VAL A 51 9.75 -5.56 9.07
N ALA A 52 9.20 -6.64 8.52
CA ALA A 52 9.86 -7.94 8.50
C ALA A 52 11.23 -7.86 7.80
N LEU A 53 11.32 -7.14 6.67
CA LEU A 53 12.59 -6.94 5.96
C LEU A 53 13.65 -6.25 6.84
N GLN A 54 13.23 -5.28 7.65
CA GLN A 54 14.10 -4.58 8.60
C GLN A 54 14.60 -5.51 9.71
N VAL A 55 13.76 -6.44 10.20
CA VAL A 55 14.16 -7.48 11.17
C VAL A 55 15.23 -8.40 10.59
N PHE A 56 15.15 -8.73 9.30
CA PHE A 56 16.18 -9.50 8.60
C PHE A 56 17.46 -8.70 8.28
N LYS A 57 17.59 -7.46 8.77
CA LYS A 57 18.71 -6.53 8.52
C LYS A 57 18.99 -6.29 7.04
N GLU A 58 17.97 -6.44 6.19
CA GLU A 58 18.11 -6.15 4.76
C GLU A 58 17.78 -4.70 4.47
N ASN A 59 18.68 -3.99 3.77
CA ASN A 59 18.47 -2.59 3.42
C ASN A 59 17.23 -2.39 2.54
N PHE A 60 16.53 -1.28 2.78
CA PHE A 60 15.47 -0.77 1.92
C PHE A 60 15.95 -0.69 0.48
N SER A 61 15.15 -1.21 -0.43
CA SER A 61 15.47 -1.20 -1.86
C SER A 61 14.66 -0.12 -2.56
N LYS A 62 15.15 0.33 -3.72
CA LYS A 62 14.36 1.17 -4.65
C LYS A 62 13.00 0.52 -4.94
N THR A 63 12.94 -0.81 -5.01
CA THR A 63 11.71 -1.58 -5.24
C THR A 63 10.66 -1.35 -4.17
N THR A 64 11.04 -1.26 -2.90
CA THR A 64 10.11 -0.99 -1.79
C THR A 64 9.41 0.36 -1.97
N VAL A 65 10.18 1.38 -2.38
CA VAL A 65 9.64 2.72 -2.66
C VAL A 65 8.68 2.70 -3.86
N TYR A 66 9.00 1.95 -4.93
CA TYR A 66 8.08 1.79 -6.06
C TYR A 66 6.74 1.17 -5.63
N PHE A 67 6.76 0.11 -4.80
CA PHE A 67 5.52 -0.48 -4.28
C PHE A 67 4.72 0.50 -3.42
N MET A 68 5.36 1.26 -2.54
CA MET A 68 4.69 2.29 -1.72
C MET A 68 3.97 3.32 -2.60
N ILE A 69 4.66 3.83 -3.62
CA ILE A 69 4.09 4.81 -4.56
C ILE A 69 2.92 4.19 -5.34
N SER A 70 3.04 2.94 -5.78
CA SER A 70 1.95 2.24 -6.49
C SER A 70 0.70 2.04 -5.62
N ILE A 71 0.87 1.65 -4.36
CA ILE A 71 -0.26 1.50 -3.41
C ILE A 71 -0.92 2.86 -3.18
N PHE A 72 -0.13 3.89 -2.89
CA PHE A 72 -0.62 5.25 -2.68
C PHE A 72 -1.40 5.76 -3.90
N LEU A 73 -0.88 5.56 -5.12
CA LEU A 73 -1.54 5.98 -6.35
C LEU A 73 -2.90 5.30 -6.55
N LEU A 74 -3.01 4.02 -6.18
CA LEU A 74 -4.27 3.27 -6.22
C LEU A 74 -5.32 3.88 -5.28
N GLY A 75 -4.91 4.30 -4.08
CA GLY A 75 -5.77 5.02 -3.14
C GLY A 75 -6.21 6.40 -3.67
N VAL A 76 -5.29 7.16 -4.27
CA VAL A 76 -5.58 8.47 -4.88
C VAL A 76 -6.59 8.35 -6.03
N ILE A 77 -6.43 7.38 -6.93
CA ILE A 77 -7.37 7.15 -8.04
C ILE A 77 -8.78 6.87 -7.49
N LYS A 78 -8.88 6.07 -6.42
CA LYS A 78 -10.18 5.81 -5.79
C LYS A 78 -10.74 7.04 -5.11
N LEU A 79 -9.90 7.84 -4.44
CA LEU A 79 -10.30 9.06 -3.78
C LEU A 79 -10.95 10.03 -4.77
N ILE A 80 -10.29 10.28 -5.91
CA ILE A 80 -10.82 11.15 -6.97
C ILE A 80 -12.18 10.64 -7.45
N LYS A 81 -12.29 9.34 -7.74
CA LYS A 81 -13.58 8.73 -8.15
C LYS A 81 -14.66 8.88 -7.07
N GLY A 82 -14.31 8.72 -5.80
CA GLY A 82 -15.23 8.87 -4.68
C GLY A 82 -15.75 10.31 -4.54
N ILE A 83 -14.86 11.30 -4.66
CA ILE A 83 -15.21 12.73 -4.63
C ILE A 83 -16.12 13.08 -5.80
N LEU A 84 -15.77 12.65 -7.03
CA LEU A 84 -16.59 12.91 -8.23
C LEU A 84 -18.00 12.32 -8.12
N LEU A 85 -18.15 11.20 -7.42
CA LEU A 85 -19.45 10.54 -7.18
C LEU A 85 -20.18 11.07 -5.93
N GLY A 86 -19.66 12.11 -5.26
CA GLY A 86 -20.23 12.67 -4.04
C GLY A 86 -20.29 11.68 -2.87
N LYS A 87 -19.42 10.65 -2.87
CA LYS A 87 -19.39 9.63 -1.82
C LYS A 87 -18.50 10.06 -0.66
N PRO A 88 -18.83 9.65 0.58
CA PRO A 88 -17.96 9.90 1.72
C PRO A 88 -16.64 9.16 1.56
N VAL A 89 -15.52 9.88 1.71
CA VAL A 89 -14.15 9.37 1.51
C VAL A 89 -13.24 9.63 2.72
N GLY A 90 -13.79 10.02 3.87
CA GLY A 90 -13.01 10.44 5.05
C GLY A 90 -11.99 9.40 5.52
N PHE A 91 -12.40 8.12 5.64
CA PHE A 91 -11.49 7.04 6.01
C PHE A 91 -10.35 6.85 5.01
N LEU A 92 -10.64 6.96 3.72
CA LEU A 92 -9.61 6.83 2.68
C LEU A 92 -8.60 7.98 2.76
N ILE A 93 -9.05 9.20 3.02
CA ILE A 93 -8.18 10.36 3.26
C ILE A 93 -7.26 10.10 4.46
N MET A 94 -7.80 9.61 5.58
CA MET A 94 -6.98 9.31 6.77
C MET A 94 -5.88 8.28 6.48
N ILE A 95 -6.20 7.23 5.72
CA ILE A 95 -5.20 6.20 5.35
C ILE A 95 -4.13 6.81 4.45
N LEU A 96 -4.51 7.59 3.44
CA LEU A 96 -3.56 8.24 2.52
C LEU A 96 -2.62 9.21 3.25
N VAL A 97 -3.14 9.97 4.23
CA VAL A 97 -2.31 10.85 5.06
C VAL A 97 -1.29 10.03 5.87
N MET A 98 -1.71 8.91 6.48
CA MET A 98 -0.79 8.03 7.19
C MET A 98 0.29 7.44 6.26
N GLU A 99 -0.06 7.03 5.04
CA GLU A 99 0.93 6.54 4.08
C GLU A 99 1.99 7.60 3.74
N ILE A 100 1.60 8.86 3.54
CA ILE A 100 2.54 9.96 3.30
C ILE A 100 3.51 10.10 4.48
N ILE A 101 3.01 10.07 5.72
CA ILE A 101 3.85 10.17 6.92
C ILE A 101 4.87 9.02 6.97
N VAL A 102 4.44 7.79 6.69
CA VAL A 102 5.35 6.63 6.71
C VAL A 102 6.38 6.69 5.58
N ILE A 103 5.97 7.09 4.36
CA ILE A 103 6.89 7.27 3.22
C ILE A 103 7.97 8.31 3.57
N LEU A 104 7.58 9.45 4.16
CA LEU A 104 8.51 10.48 4.58
C LEU A 104 9.49 9.97 5.64
N PHE A 105 8.99 9.23 6.64
CA PHE A 105 9.82 8.66 7.70
C PHE A 105 10.87 7.67 7.16
N ILE A 106 10.47 6.77 6.25
CA ILE A 106 11.39 5.80 5.61
C ILE A 106 12.41 6.52 4.72
N LYS A 107 12.00 7.57 4.00
CA LYS A 107 12.94 8.34 3.18
C LYS A 107 13.99 9.05 4.04
N LEU A 108 13.57 9.63 5.18
CA LEU A 108 14.47 10.31 6.10
C LEU A 108 15.48 9.34 6.74
N SER A 109 15.03 8.16 7.17
CA SER A 109 15.91 7.16 7.77
C SER A 109 16.94 6.62 6.76
N HIS A 110 16.55 6.43 5.49
CA HIS A 110 17.47 6.05 4.44
C HIS A 110 18.52 7.13 4.15
N ILE A 111 18.13 8.41 4.16
CA ILE A 111 19.09 9.52 3.96
C ILE A 111 20.12 9.56 5.09
N ASN A 112 19.68 9.41 6.34
CA ASN A 112 20.59 9.39 7.50
C ASN A 112 21.57 8.20 7.47
N GLN A 113 21.13 7.01 7.04
CA GLN A 113 22.04 5.87 6.91
C GLN A 113 23.07 6.00 5.78
N LYS A 114 22.86 6.90 4.81
CA LYS A 114 23.82 7.14 3.73
C LYS A 114 24.90 8.19 4.10
N MET A 115 24.68 8.94 5.18
CA MET A 115 25.57 10.01 5.63
C MET A 115 26.44 9.63 6.84
N ASN A 116 26.32 8.40 7.35
CA ASN A 116 27.12 7.85 8.44
C ASN A 116 27.94 6.67 7.90
#